data_AF-A0A7W1CS80-F1
#
_entry.id   AF-A0A7W1CS80-F1
#
_cell.length_a   1.000
_cell.length_b   1.000
_cell.length_c   1.000
_cell.angle_alpha   90.00
_cell.angle_beta   90.00
_cell.angle_gamma   90.00
#
_symmetry.space_group_name_H-M   'P 1'
#
loop_
_entity.id
_entity.type
_entity.pdbx_description
1 polymer ?
#
loop_
_entity_poly.entity_id
_entity_poly.type
_entity_poly.pdbx_seq_one_letter_code
_entity_poly.pdbx_strand_id
1 'polypeptide(L)' 'LVHLIYVAEDAKNFRLENGILADIAPTLLFLLGLPQPAEMTGHNLLSKG' A
#
# COMPACT_ATOMS: atom_id res chain seq x y z
N LEU A 1 -17.04 -6.44 0.66
CA LEU A 1 -15.78 -6.06 1.34
C LEU A 1 -14.83 -7.24 1.26
N VAL A 2 -13.54 -6.98 1.06
CA VAL A 2 -12.49 -8.02 0.96
C VAL A 2 -11.34 -7.68 1.91
N HIS A 3 -10.56 -8.69 2.30
CA HIS A 3 -9.39 -8.48 3.15
C HIS A 3 -8.14 -8.22 2.32
N LEU A 4 -7.29 -7.33 2.81
CA LEU A 4 -5.92 -7.14 2.35
C LEU A 4 -4.98 -7.52 3.50
N ILE A 5 -3.98 -8.34 3.21
CA ILE A 5 -3.01 -8.82 4.21
C ILE A 5 -1.62 -8.50 3.70
N TYR A 6 -0.84 -7.72 4.45
CA TYR A 6 0.57 -7.47 4.18
C TYR A 6 1.42 -8.50 4.94
N VAL A 7 2.26 -9.24 4.22
CA VAL A 7 3.13 -10.29 4.79
C VAL A 7 4.58 -9.99 4.44
N ALA A 8 5.36 -9.63 5.44
CA ALA A 8 6.79 -9.35 5.33
C ALA A 8 7.46 -9.48 6.71
N GLU A 9 8.78 -9.66 6.73
CA GLU A 9 9.56 -9.70 7.98
C GLU A 9 9.46 -8.39 8.77
N ASP A 10 9.33 -7.27 8.07
CA ASP A 10 9.23 -5.93 8.63
C ASP A 10 7.79 -5.44 8.85
N ALA A 11 6.79 -6.32 8.72
CA ALA A 11 5.37 -5.94 8.80
C ALA A 11 5.00 -5.18 10.07
N LYS A 12 5.71 -5.44 11.19
CA LYS A 12 5.56 -4.73 12.46
C LYS A 12 5.85 -3.22 12.39
N ASN A 13 6.57 -2.77 11.37
CA ASN A 13 6.94 -1.37 11.17
C ASN A 13 5.85 -0.58 10.43
N PHE A 14 4.77 -1.25 10.01
CA PHE A 14 3.72 -0.65 9.20
C PHE A 14 2.34 -0.88 9.81
N ARG A 15 1.44 0.07 9.53
CA ARG A 15 0.00 -0.09 9.71
C ARG A 15 -0.68 -0.08 8.35
N LEU A 16 -1.70 -0.91 8.21
CA LEU A 16 -2.50 -1.00 7.01
C LEU A 16 -3.78 -0.20 7.19
N GLU A 17 -3.98 0.79 6.32
CA GLU A 17 -5.17 1.65 6.31
C GLU A 17 -6.31 1.01 5.48
N ASN A 18 -7.54 1.43 5.76
CA ASN A 18 -8.68 1.06 4.92
C ASN A 18 -8.62 1.78 3.57
N GLY A 19 -9.06 1.11 2.50
CA GLY A 19 -9.06 1.69 1.15
C GLY A 19 -9.92 0.93 0.15
N ILE A 20 -9.64 1.17 -1.13
CA ILE A 20 -10.31 0.56 -2.29
C ILE A 20 -9.32 -0.26 -3.13
N LEU A 21 -9.83 -1.03 -4.10
CA LEU A 21 -8.98 -1.88 -4.94
C LEU A 21 -7.94 -1.11 -5.77
N ALA A 22 -8.21 0.16 -6.11
CA ALA A 22 -7.28 1.00 -6.85
C ALA A 22 -6.00 1.34 -6.05
N ASP A 23 -6.02 1.19 -4.74
CA ASP A 23 -4.92 1.55 -3.84
C ASP A 23 -3.81 0.46 -3.78
N ILE A 24 -4.09 -0.73 -4.33
CA ILE A 24 -3.14 -1.85 -4.31
C ILE A 24 -1.89 -1.54 -5.14
N ALA A 25 -2.05 -1.00 -6.36
CA ALA A 25 -0.91 -0.72 -7.23
C ALA A 25 0.02 0.38 -6.65
N PRO A 26 -0.49 1.55 -6.18
CA PRO A 26 0.32 2.52 -5.45
C PRO A 26 1.04 1.95 -4.22
N THR A 27 0.36 1.08 -3.44
CA THR A 27 0.97 0.41 -2.28
C THR A 27 2.14 -0.49 -2.68
N LEU A 28 2.03 -1.22 -3.80
CA LEU A 28 3.11 -2.05 -4.32
C LEU A 28 4.30 -1.20 -4.82
N LEU A 29 4.04 -0.08 -5.51
CA LEU A 29 5.10 0.82 -5.94
C LEU A 29 5.89 1.39 -4.76
N PHE A 30 5.19 1.77 -3.69
CA PHE A 30 5.83 2.19 -2.43
C PHE A 30 6.77 1.11 -1.87
N LEU A 31 6.32 -0.15 -1.79
CA LEU A 31 7.13 -1.27 -1.30
C LEU A 31 8.37 -1.54 -2.18
N LEU A 32 8.26 -1.31 -3.49
CA LEU A 32 9.35 -1.46 -4.45
C LEU A 32 10.28 -0.24 -4.51
N GLY A 33 9.97 0.85 -3.79
CA GLY A 33 10.72 2.10 -3.86
C GLY A 33 10.61 2.81 -5.21
N LEU A 34 9.50 2.60 -5.94
CA LEU A 34 9.25 3.19 -7.25
C LEU A 34 8.36 4.43 -7.15
N PRO A 35 8.54 5.44 -8.02
CA PRO A 35 7.68 6.60 -8.05
C PRO A 35 6.28 6.22 -8.54
N GLN A 36 5.26 6.83 -7.95
CA GLN A 36 3.89 6.73 -8.45
C GLN A 36 3.68 7.67 -9.65
N PRO A 37 3.17 7.18 -10.79
CA PRO A 37 2.83 8.03 -11.94
C PRO A 37 1.60 8.92 -11.64
N ALA A 38 1.50 10.06 -12.33
CA ALA A 38 0.47 11.06 -12.06
C ALA A 38 -0.96 10.59 -12.39
N GLU A 39 -1.10 9.63 -13.30
CA GLU A 39 -2.37 9.05 -13.72
C GLU A 39 -2.96 8.09 -12.66
N MET A 40 -2.14 7.56 -11.74
CA MET A 40 -2.63 6.71 -10.65
C MET A 40 -3.27 7.59 -9.57
N THR A 41 -4.58 7.50 -9.45
CA THR A 41 -5.38 8.26 -8.46
C THR A 41 -5.56 7.55 -7.12
N GLY A 42 -5.21 6.27 -7.04
CA GLY A 42 -5.15 5.54 -5.78
C GLY A 42 -4.01 6.03 -4.89
N HIS A 43 -3.95 5.55 -3.66
CA HIS A 43 -2.95 5.94 -2.69
C HIS A 43 -2.32 4.74 -1.99
N ASN A 44 -1.14 4.94 -1.42
CA ASN A 44 -0.48 3.92 -0.62
C ASN A 44 -1.25 3.67 0.68
N LEU A 45 -1.54 2.40 1.00
CA LEU A 45 -2.26 1.96 2.20
C LEU A 45 -1.35 1.69 3.40
N LEU A 46 -0.02 1.73 3.23
CA LEU A 46 0.93 1.50 4.31
C LEU A 46 1.42 2.81 4.93
N SER A 47 1.21 2.98 6.22
CA SER A 47 1.77 4.06 7.04
C SER A 47 2.84 3.50 7.99
N LYS A 48 3.88 4.27 8.32
CA LYS A 48 4.88 3.84 9.32
C LYS A 48 4.21 3.80 10.71
N GLY A 49 4.38 2.68 11.40
CA GLY A 49 3.67 2.32 12.64
C GLY A 49 4.21 2.92 13.93
#